data_AF-A0AB38R293-F1
#
_entry.id   AF-A0AB38R293-F1
#
_cell.length_a   1.000
_cell.length_b   1.000
_cell.length_c   1.000
_cell.angle_alpha   90.00
_cell.angle_beta   90.00
_cell.angle_gamma   90.00
#
_symmetry.space_group_name_H-M   'P 1'
#
loop_
_entity.id
_entity.type
_entity.pdbx_description
1 polymer ?
#
loop_
_entity_poly.entity_id
_entity_poly.type
_entity_poly.pdbx_seq_one_letter_code
_entity_poly.pdbx_strand_id
1 'polypeptide(L)'
;MSHELRTPLNGILGFAQLLEMDESLNSQQQEFVQAILNGARHLLNLVNEMLDIARIETGEIQLAYDLIKLGSVIDESVKLIEPLAGKRNIKIVNQTQLDKYYVYTDSTRLRQILLNLLDNAVKYNRDNGTVTLTSRSEGGNICIHIKDSGIGIQKNEYENIFAPFYRIKGTKVDGTGMGLSLVKQLIQLMGGTIGVESEMGGGSDFWFSLPAVKEDCSGSMNLYQERLSQIGEKKILYIEDSVVHLKLMKKILEPFPNFLLISANFGKDGLKIIFREQWDLILVDTNLHDIGGYKVLEYLQEDGRTKQIPMIVFNAGTVSAEMEMPKIAKKGCKEYMAKPLEVGLFFRTLEQILTQK
;
A
#
# COMPACT_ATOMS: atom_id res chain seq x y z
N MET A 1 11.95 21.19 -13.72
CA MET A 1 10.80 22.01 -13.23
C MET A 1 10.65 22.04 -11.71
N SER A 2 10.60 20.91 -10.97
CA SER A 2 10.36 20.93 -9.51
C SER A 2 11.29 21.87 -8.72
N HIS A 3 12.60 21.88 -9.04
CA HIS A 3 13.59 22.73 -8.36
C HIS A 3 13.45 24.23 -8.70
N GLU A 4 12.93 24.56 -9.88
CA GLU A 4 12.78 25.96 -10.32
C GLU A 4 11.56 26.64 -9.70
N LEU A 5 10.52 25.86 -9.36
CA LEU A 5 9.35 26.39 -8.64
C LEU A 5 9.59 26.46 -7.12
N ARG A 6 10.39 25.54 -6.57
CA ARG A 6 10.64 25.44 -5.11
C ARG A 6 11.57 26.55 -4.59
N THR A 7 12.59 26.91 -5.37
CA THR A 7 13.59 27.93 -4.99
C THR A 7 13.00 29.33 -4.72
N PRO A 8 12.22 29.95 -5.63
CA PRO A 8 11.66 31.27 -5.38
C PRO A 8 10.65 31.26 -4.22
N LEU A 9 9.90 30.17 -4.07
CA LEU A 9 8.91 30.03 -3.01
C LEU A 9 9.55 29.88 -1.63
N ASN A 10 10.65 29.13 -1.53
CA ASN A 10 11.45 29.05 -0.32
C ASN A 10 12.04 30.42 0.07
N GLY A 11 12.38 31.26 -0.92
CA GLY A 11 12.79 32.64 -0.69
C GLY A 11 11.68 33.49 -0.07
N ILE A 12 10.46 33.43 -0.61
CA ILE A 12 9.29 34.13 -0.07
C ILE A 12 9.00 33.67 1.36
N LEU A 13 9.02 32.36 1.62
CA LEU A 13 8.86 31.78 2.96
C LEU A 13 9.94 32.26 3.92
N GLY A 14 11.21 32.24 3.51
CA GLY A 14 12.34 32.68 4.34
C GLY A 14 12.23 34.15 4.75
N PHE A 15 11.91 35.05 3.81
CA PHE A 15 11.73 36.47 4.13
C PHE A 15 10.48 36.72 4.98
N ALA A 16 9.38 36.00 4.73
CA ALA A 16 8.18 36.12 5.56
C ALA A 16 8.40 35.59 6.99
N GLN A 17 9.20 34.55 7.17
CA GLN A 17 9.60 34.06 8.51
C GLN A 17 10.51 35.05 9.24
N LEU A 18 11.43 35.72 8.53
CA LEU A 18 12.24 36.78 9.13
C LEU A 18 11.37 37.95 9.61
N LEU A 19 10.33 38.32 8.84
CA LEU A 19 9.35 39.33 9.26
C LEU A 19 8.51 38.86 10.45
N GLU A 20 8.13 37.58 10.51
CA GLU A 20 7.38 37.01 11.64
C GLU A 20 8.13 37.10 12.97
N MET A 21 9.48 37.09 12.92
CA MET A 21 10.35 37.21 14.08
C MET A 21 10.61 38.66 14.53
N ASP A 22 10.15 39.66 13.77
CA ASP A 22 10.34 41.07 14.11
C ASP A 22 9.29 41.56 15.12
N GLU A 23 9.72 41.72 16.37
CA GLU A 23 8.88 42.18 17.48
C GLU A 23 8.40 43.64 17.33
N SER A 24 8.95 44.41 16.37
CA SER A 24 8.54 45.79 16.12
C SER A 24 7.26 45.91 15.26
N LEU A 25 6.79 44.81 14.68
CA LEU A 25 5.57 44.81 13.87
C LEU A 25 4.32 45.06 14.72
N ASN A 26 3.44 45.91 14.21
CA ASN A 26 2.11 46.09 14.80
C ASN A 26 1.18 44.92 14.47
N SER A 27 0.04 44.82 15.17
CA SER A 27 -0.92 43.71 15.01
C SER A 27 -1.41 43.51 13.58
N GLN A 28 -1.65 44.60 12.84
CA GLN A 28 -2.10 44.53 11.45
C GLN A 28 -0.99 44.03 10.51
N GLN A 29 0.26 44.43 10.74
CA GLN A 29 1.42 43.92 10.00
C GLN A 29 1.67 42.44 10.29
N GLN A 30 1.50 42.01 11.54
CA GLN A 30 1.57 40.59 11.91
C GLN A 30 0.50 39.76 11.18
N GLU A 31 -0.73 40.27 11.07
CA GLU A 31 -1.78 39.61 10.27
C GLU A 31 -1.39 39.49 8.79
N PHE A 32 -0.78 40.52 8.20
CA PHE A 32 -0.30 40.44 6.81
C PHE A 32 0.82 39.40 6.64
N VAL A 33 1.78 39.35 7.57
CA VAL A 33 2.85 38.35 7.55
C VAL A 33 2.28 36.93 7.67
N GLN A 34 1.31 36.72 8.57
CA GLN A 34 0.61 35.43 8.68
C GLN A 34 -0.14 35.06 7.40
N ALA A 35 -0.82 36.02 6.76
CA ALA A 35 -1.50 35.80 5.50
C ALA A 35 -0.50 35.40 4.38
N ILE A 36 0.65 36.06 4.30
CA ILE A 36 1.72 35.72 3.34
C ILE A 36 2.26 34.31 3.61
N LEU A 37 2.56 33.98 4.86
CA LEU A 37 3.07 32.66 5.24
C LEU A 37 2.08 31.55 4.90
N ASN A 38 0.80 31.75 5.23
CA ASN A 38 -0.25 30.78 4.93
C ASN A 38 -0.43 30.61 3.40
N GLY A 39 -0.43 31.70 2.64
CA GLY A 39 -0.50 31.66 1.18
C GLY A 39 0.70 30.96 0.54
N ALA A 40 1.92 31.26 1.00
CA ALA A 40 3.14 30.65 0.49
C ALA A 40 3.23 29.15 0.80
N ARG A 41 2.86 28.72 2.02
CA ARG A 41 2.76 27.31 2.39
C ARG A 41 1.70 26.58 1.55
N HIS A 42 0.55 27.21 1.34
CA HIS A 42 -0.50 26.65 0.50
C HIS A 42 -0.04 26.44 -0.94
N LEU A 43 0.64 27.43 -1.51
CA LEU A 43 1.21 27.33 -2.86
C LEU A 43 2.30 26.25 -2.95
N LEU A 44 3.11 26.07 -1.91
CA LEU A 44 4.14 25.02 -1.88
C LEU A 44 3.49 23.64 -1.93
N ASN A 45 2.42 23.45 -1.16
CA ASN A 45 1.66 22.21 -1.14
C ASN A 45 1.03 21.93 -2.51
N LEU A 46 0.42 22.94 -3.14
CA LEU A 46 -0.11 22.84 -4.51
C LEU A 46 0.94 22.39 -5.51
N VAL A 47 2.12 23.01 -5.50
CA VAL A 47 3.21 22.66 -6.41
C VAL A 47 3.68 21.22 -6.15
N ASN A 48 3.83 20.82 -4.88
CA ASN A 48 4.26 19.47 -4.54
C ASN A 48 3.21 18.41 -4.94
N GLU A 49 1.91 18.66 -4.71
CA GLU A 49 0.81 17.78 -5.13
C GLU A 49 0.79 17.60 -6.65
N MET A 50 0.92 18.68 -7.41
CA MET A 50 0.97 18.64 -8.88
C MET A 50 2.18 17.86 -9.39
N LEU A 51 3.34 18.03 -8.76
CA LEU A 51 4.55 17.29 -9.11
C LEU A 51 4.45 15.80 -8.76
N ASP A 52 3.82 15.47 -7.63
CA ASP A 52 3.56 14.08 -7.26
C ASP A 52 2.62 13.42 -8.29
N ILE A 53 1.53 14.07 -8.69
CA ILE A 53 0.63 13.58 -9.75
C ILE A 53 1.39 13.35 -11.06
N ALA A 54 2.18 14.34 -11.51
CA ALA A 54 2.96 14.24 -12.73
C ALA A 54 3.95 13.06 -12.69
N ARG A 55 4.61 12.84 -11.54
CA ARG A 55 5.54 11.71 -11.35
C ARG A 55 4.84 10.36 -11.30
N ILE A 56 3.60 10.30 -10.82
CA ILE A 56 2.80 9.06 -10.85
C ILE A 56 2.45 8.73 -12.30
N GLU A 57 1.98 9.71 -13.08
CA GLU A 57 1.58 9.52 -14.48
C GLU A 57 2.77 9.14 -15.38
N THR A 58 3.97 9.65 -15.11
CA THR A 58 5.20 9.28 -15.83
C THR A 58 5.85 7.99 -15.33
N GLY A 59 5.34 7.40 -14.24
CA GLY A 59 5.93 6.22 -13.60
C GLY A 59 7.27 6.48 -12.90
N GLU A 60 7.62 7.75 -12.65
CA GLU A 60 8.85 8.15 -11.98
C GLU A 60 8.79 8.02 -10.46
N ILE A 61 7.59 7.88 -9.87
CA ILE A 61 7.46 7.64 -8.43
C ILE A 61 7.99 6.23 -8.09
N GLN A 62 9.04 6.20 -7.27
CA GLN A 62 9.51 4.99 -6.61
C GLN A 62 8.93 5.00 -5.18
N LEU A 63 8.03 4.06 -4.90
CA LEU A 63 7.49 3.85 -3.57
C LEU A 63 8.50 3.09 -2.72
N ALA A 64 8.77 3.58 -1.51
CA ALA A 64 9.63 2.91 -0.55
C ALA A 64 8.82 1.89 0.23
N TYR A 65 8.54 0.75 -0.41
CA TYR A 65 7.72 -0.31 0.16
C TYR A 65 8.37 -0.99 1.37
N ASP A 66 7.61 -1.09 2.45
CA ASP A 66 7.94 -1.83 3.67
C ASP A 66 6.71 -2.55 4.25
N LEU A 67 6.93 -3.54 5.10
CA LEU A 67 5.85 -4.23 5.81
C LEU A 67 5.43 -3.42 7.03
N ILE A 68 4.24 -2.83 6.94
CA ILE A 68 3.78 -1.83 7.91
C ILE A 68 2.54 -2.34 8.64
N LYS A 69 2.57 -2.24 9.97
CA LYS A 69 1.39 -2.50 10.81
C LYS A 69 0.36 -1.39 10.60
N LEU A 70 -0.80 -1.72 10.04
CA LEU A 70 -1.78 -0.73 9.58
C LEU A 70 -2.37 0.09 10.74
N GLY A 71 -2.65 -0.56 11.88
CA GLY A 71 -3.17 0.12 13.06
C GLY A 71 -2.25 1.26 13.55
N SER A 72 -0.94 1.07 13.50
CA SER A 72 0.04 2.07 13.93
C SER A 72 -0.06 3.38 13.14
N VAL A 73 -0.18 3.27 11.81
CA VAL A 73 -0.24 4.45 10.93
C VAL A 73 -1.57 5.18 11.09
N ILE A 74 -2.67 4.44 11.30
CA ILE A 74 -3.99 5.03 11.57
C ILE A 74 -3.97 5.78 12.90
N ASP A 75 -3.44 5.19 13.96
CA ASP A 75 -3.38 5.83 15.27
C ASP A 75 -2.51 7.10 15.26
N GLU A 76 -1.37 7.07 14.56
CA GLU A 76 -0.54 8.26 14.33
C GLU A 76 -1.30 9.35 13.57
N SER A 77 -2.03 8.97 12.52
CA SER A 77 -2.79 9.91 11.69
C SER A 77 -3.95 10.54 12.47
N VAL A 78 -4.66 9.75 13.29
CA VAL A 78 -5.74 10.24 14.16
C VAL A 78 -5.20 11.25 15.18
N LYS A 79 -4.07 10.97 15.84
CA LYS A 79 -3.43 11.89 16.80
C LYS A 79 -3.06 13.24 16.18
N LEU A 80 -2.66 13.26 14.91
CA LEU A 80 -2.35 14.51 14.21
C LEU A 80 -3.60 15.35 13.88
N ILE A 81 -4.73 14.70 13.66
CA ILE A 81 -6.00 15.35 13.28
C ILE A 81 -6.84 15.73 14.51
N GLU A 82 -6.67 15.06 15.65
CA GLU A 82 -7.39 15.35 16.90
C GLU A 82 -7.42 16.85 17.29
N PRO A 83 -6.30 17.61 17.27
CA PRO A 83 -6.32 19.04 17.58
C PRO A 83 -7.17 19.87 16.60
N LEU A 84 -7.21 19.49 15.32
CA LEU A 84 -8.02 20.16 14.30
C LEU A 84 -9.51 19.86 14.52
N ALA A 85 -9.85 18.62 14.84
CA ALA A 85 -11.21 18.22 15.18
C ALA A 85 -11.71 18.91 16.46
N GLY A 86 -10.84 19.04 17.47
CA GLY A 86 -11.14 19.70 18.75
C GLY A 86 -11.56 21.17 18.60
N LYS A 87 -11.01 21.92 17.63
CA LYS A 87 -11.42 23.31 17.35
C LYS A 87 -12.91 23.46 17.01
N ARG A 88 -13.53 22.39 16.49
CA ARG A 88 -14.96 22.35 16.10
C ARG A 88 -15.77 21.36 16.93
N ASN A 89 -15.19 20.88 18.04
CA ASN A 89 -15.74 19.85 18.93
C ASN A 89 -16.19 18.57 18.21
N ILE A 90 -15.47 18.18 17.14
CA ILE A 90 -15.77 16.96 16.38
C ILE A 90 -15.13 15.78 17.09
N LYS A 91 -15.92 14.73 17.36
CA LYS A 91 -15.43 13.51 18.01
C LYS A 91 -14.88 12.54 16.98
N ILE A 92 -13.63 12.11 17.14
CA ILE A 92 -13.05 11.03 16.34
C ILE A 92 -13.18 9.71 17.13
N VAL A 93 -13.72 8.67 16.51
CA VAL A 93 -13.90 7.35 17.12
C VAL A 93 -13.21 6.32 16.24
N ASN A 94 -12.05 5.83 16.68
CA ASN A 94 -11.37 4.71 16.02
C ASN A 94 -11.95 3.38 16.54
N GLN A 95 -12.70 2.67 15.69
CA GLN A 95 -13.26 1.34 15.95
C GLN A 95 -12.61 0.26 15.07
N THR A 96 -11.45 0.56 14.50
CA THR A 96 -10.74 -0.39 13.64
C THR A 96 -10.16 -1.54 14.46
N GLN A 97 -10.12 -2.74 13.88
CA GLN A 97 -9.57 -3.95 14.49
C GLN A 97 -8.37 -4.42 13.66
N LEU A 98 -7.25 -3.71 13.80
CA LEU A 98 -6.12 -3.79 12.88
C LEU A 98 -4.82 -4.30 13.51
N ASP A 99 -4.86 -4.75 14.76
CA ASP A 99 -3.67 -5.17 15.53
C ASP A 99 -2.86 -6.29 14.86
N LYS A 100 -3.51 -7.07 14.01
CA LYS A 100 -2.93 -8.22 13.30
C LYS A 100 -2.75 -7.97 11.81
N TYR A 101 -3.04 -6.78 11.29
CA TYR A 101 -2.99 -6.54 9.84
C TYR A 101 -1.75 -5.73 9.47
N TYR A 102 -1.02 -6.26 8.50
CA TYR A 102 0.13 -5.62 7.89
C TYR A 102 -0.15 -5.38 6.43
N VAL A 103 0.27 -4.23 5.94
CA VAL A 103 0.20 -3.87 4.52
C VAL A 103 1.61 -3.66 4.02
N TYR A 104 1.88 -4.15 2.82
CA TYR A 104 3.16 -3.96 2.18
C TYR A 104 3.10 -2.72 1.31
N THR A 105 3.54 -1.57 1.84
CA THR A 105 3.32 -0.25 1.22
C THR A 105 4.38 0.77 1.67
N ASP A 106 4.31 1.99 1.14
CA ASP A 106 5.10 3.12 1.61
C ASP A 106 4.38 3.80 2.78
N SER A 107 5.00 3.83 3.97
CA SER A 107 4.40 4.38 5.19
C SER A 107 4.13 5.87 5.11
N THR A 108 4.97 6.61 4.40
CA THR A 108 4.81 8.05 4.23
C THR A 108 3.62 8.35 3.34
N ARG A 109 3.48 7.60 2.23
CA ARG A 109 2.36 7.75 1.30
C ARG A 109 1.05 7.25 1.89
N LEU A 110 1.07 6.16 2.67
CA LEU A 110 -0.12 5.68 3.39
C LEU A 110 -0.60 6.72 4.42
N ARG A 111 0.32 7.30 5.20
CA ARG A 111 -0.02 8.40 6.12
C ARG A 111 -0.56 9.61 5.38
N GLN A 112 0.01 9.96 4.23
CA GLN A 112 -0.49 11.04 3.38
C GLN A 112 -1.94 10.78 2.90
N ILE A 113 -2.27 9.54 2.55
CA ILE A 113 -3.64 9.13 2.20
C ILE A 113 -4.59 9.35 3.39
N LEU A 114 -4.23 8.81 4.54
CA LEU A 114 -5.06 8.87 5.76
C LEU A 114 -5.29 10.31 6.21
N LEU A 115 -4.23 11.15 6.23
CA LEU A 115 -4.35 12.56 6.61
C LEU A 115 -5.26 13.34 5.65
N ASN A 116 -5.20 13.09 4.34
CA ASN A 116 -6.10 13.74 3.39
C ASN A 116 -7.56 13.38 3.63
N LEU A 117 -7.85 12.10 3.85
CA LEU A 117 -9.23 11.63 4.08
C LEU A 117 -9.77 12.11 5.43
N LEU A 118 -8.97 12.04 6.49
CA LEU A 118 -9.35 12.50 7.83
C LEU A 118 -9.49 14.02 7.91
N ASP A 119 -8.60 14.79 7.28
CA ASP A 119 -8.74 16.24 7.20
C ASP A 119 -10.03 16.61 6.49
N ASN A 120 -10.33 15.99 5.34
CA ASN A 120 -11.60 16.20 4.64
C ASN A 120 -12.81 15.86 5.54
N ALA A 121 -12.77 14.73 6.26
CA ALA A 121 -13.85 14.31 7.16
C ALA A 121 -14.11 15.30 8.31
N VAL A 122 -13.09 16.02 8.78
CA VAL A 122 -13.21 17.08 9.82
C VAL A 122 -13.64 18.40 9.20
N LYS A 123 -13.03 18.76 8.08
CA LYS A 123 -13.19 20.01 7.37
C LYS A 123 -14.60 20.20 6.79
N TYR A 124 -15.17 19.16 6.19
CA TYR A 124 -16.54 19.17 5.65
C TYR A 124 -17.60 18.69 6.67
N ASN A 125 -17.20 18.51 7.93
CA ASN A 125 -18.13 18.15 9.00
C ASN A 125 -18.95 19.35 9.50
N ARG A 126 -19.94 19.05 10.33
CA ARG A 126 -20.67 20.03 11.15
C ARG A 126 -20.02 20.14 12.54
N ASP A 127 -20.23 21.26 13.22
CA ASP A 127 -19.76 21.43 14.59
C ASP A 127 -20.47 20.44 15.52
N ASN A 128 -19.74 19.88 16.50
CA ASN A 128 -20.21 18.75 17.33
C ASN A 128 -20.50 17.46 16.55
N GLY A 129 -19.96 17.34 15.32
CA GLY A 129 -20.07 16.14 14.50
C GLY A 129 -19.22 14.97 15.02
N THR A 130 -19.23 13.87 14.27
CA THR A 130 -18.43 12.67 14.55
C THR A 130 -17.74 12.21 13.27
N VAL A 131 -16.54 11.64 13.44
CA VAL A 131 -15.81 10.89 12.42
C VAL A 131 -15.52 9.51 12.99
N THR A 132 -16.00 8.46 12.34
CA THR A 132 -15.85 7.07 12.79
C THR A 132 -14.99 6.31 11.80
N LEU A 133 -13.94 5.67 12.29
CA LEU A 133 -13.11 4.77 11.49
C LEU A 133 -13.52 3.32 11.78
N THR A 134 -13.81 2.55 10.74
CA THR A 134 -14.05 1.11 10.83
C THR A 134 -13.20 0.36 9.80
N SER A 135 -12.99 -0.93 10.03
CA SER A 135 -12.19 -1.78 9.16
C SER A 135 -12.89 -3.09 8.89
N ARG A 136 -12.79 -3.61 7.66
CA ARG A 136 -13.31 -4.93 7.28
C ARG A 136 -12.30 -5.66 6.39
N SER A 137 -12.08 -6.94 6.67
CA SER A 137 -11.29 -7.82 5.79
C SER A 137 -12.21 -8.51 4.79
N GLU A 138 -11.95 -8.33 3.50
CA GLU A 138 -12.70 -8.96 2.40
C GLU A 138 -11.72 -9.42 1.32
N GLY A 139 -11.73 -10.72 0.99
CA GLY A 139 -10.98 -11.25 -0.16
C GLY A 139 -9.46 -11.05 -0.14
N GLY A 140 -8.83 -11.04 1.04
CA GLY A 140 -7.37 -10.79 1.17
C GLY A 140 -6.98 -9.31 1.21
N ASN A 141 -7.95 -8.41 1.05
CA ASN A 141 -7.77 -6.97 1.23
C ASN A 141 -8.34 -6.53 2.58
N ILE A 142 -7.73 -5.49 3.16
CA ILE A 142 -8.31 -4.75 4.28
C ILE A 142 -8.95 -3.47 3.74
N CYS A 143 -10.24 -3.32 3.97
CA CYS A 143 -11.00 -2.11 3.67
C CYS A 143 -11.08 -1.24 4.92
N ILE A 144 -10.70 0.03 4.79
CA ILE A 144 -10.78 1.05 5.83
C ILE A 144 -11.85 2.05 5.43
N HIS A 145 -12.82 2.27 6.33
CA HIS A 145 -13.91 3.22 6.16
C HIS A 145 -13.70 4.41 7.10
N ILE A 146 -13.92 5.62 6.59
CA ILE A 146 -13.82 6.89 7.31
C ILE A 146 -15.15 7.59 7.11
N LYS A 147 -16.05 7.39 8.08
CA LYS A 147 -17.41 7.90 8.04
C LYS A 147 -17.55 9.19 8.84
N ASP A 148 -17.85 10.29 8.17
CA ASP A 148 -18.20 11.56 8.78
C ASP A 148 -19.72 11.75 8.90
N SER A 149 -20.14 12.59 9.83
CA SER A 149 -21.52 13.06 9.97
C SER A 149 -21.74 14.43 9.32
N GLY A 150 -20.98 14.79 8.29
CA GLY A 150 -20.95 16.12 7.69
C GLY A 150 -22.15 16.45 6.79
N ILE A 151 -21.89 17.32 5.82
CA ILE A 151 -22.90 17.80 4.86
C ILE A 151 -23.32 16.76 3.83
N GLY A 152 -22.50 15.72 3.63
CA GLY A 152 -22.68 14.72 2.58
C GLY A 152 -22.43 15.24 1.16
N ILE A 153 -22.52 14.32 0.20
CA ILE A 153 -22.17 14.51 -1.22
C ILE A 153 -23.30 13.93 -2.07
N GLN A 154 -23.70 14.63 -3.13
CA GLN A 154 -24.70 14.12 -4.07
C GLN A 154 -24.11 12.98 -4.94
N LYS A 155 -24.91 11.97 -5.28
CA LYS A 155 -24.45 10.79 -6.02
C LYS A 155 -23.81 11.10 -7.38
N ASN A 156 -24.27 12.13 -8.07
CA ASN A 156 -23.72 12.59 -9.34
C ASN A 156 -22.31 13.22 -9.21
N GLU A 157 -21.85 13.51 -8.00
CA GLU A 157 -20.53 14.10 -7.74
C GLU A 157 -19.44 13.04 -7.52
N TYR A 158 -19.80 11.77 -7.31
CA TYR A 158 -18.87 10.73 -6.85
C TYR A 158 -17.68 10.49 -7.78
N GLU A 159 -17.90 10.53 -9.09
CA GLU A 159 -16.80 10.38 -10.05
C GLU A 159 -15.95 11.64 -10.14
N ASN A 160 -16.60 12.81 -10.04
CA ASN A 160 -15.96 14.09 -10.23
C ASN A 160 -15.06 14.49 -9.06
N ILE A 161 -15.39 14.11 -7.82
CA ILE A 161 -14.58 14.46 -6.64
C ILE A 161 -13.17 13.87 -6.66
N PHE A 162 -12.91 12.85 -7.48
CA PHE A 162 -11.58 12.28 -7.69
C PHE A 162 -10.86 12.87 -8.91
N ALA A 163 -11.49 13.77 -9.67
CA ALA A 163 -10.86 14.45 -10.79
C ALA A 163 -9.92 15.57 -10.31
N PRO A 164 -8.73 15.74 -10.92
CA PRO A 164 -7.82 16.82 -10.55
C PRO A 164 -8.48 18.19 -10.66
N PHE A 165 -8.22 19.07 -9.68
CA PHE A 165 -8.74 20.44 -9.59
C PHE A 165 -10.26 20.55 -9.42
N TYR A 166 -10.97 19.43 -9.24
CA TYR A 166 -12.42 19.46 -9.05
C TYR A 166 -12.81 19.89 -7.63
N ARG A 167 -13.82 20.76 -7.54
CA ARG A 167 -14.44 21.17 -6.27
C ARG A 167 -15.95 21.28 -6.45
N ILE A 168 -16.69 20.77 -5.47
CA ILE A 168 -18.14 20.92 -5.40
C ILE A 168 -18.48 22.41 -5.25
N LYS A 169 -19.24 22.95 -6.20
CA LYS A 169 -19.67 24.35 -6.21
C LYS A 169 -20.51 24.67 -4.97
N GLY A 170 -20.21 25.79 -4.30
CA GLY A 170 -20.95 26.24 -3.11
C GLY A 170 -20.35 25.82 -1.76
N THR A 171 -19.25 25.06 -1.75
CA THR A 171 -18.48 24.82 -0.52
C THR A 171 -17.62 26.04 -0.18
N LYS A 172 -17.83 26.66 0.98
CA LYS A 172 -17.03 27.80 1.50
C LYS A 172 -15.65 27.41 2.04
N VAL A 173 -15.23 26.17 1.76
CA VAL A 173 -14.10 25.55 2.43
C VAL A 173 -12.89 25.60 1.50
N ASP A 174 -11.80 26.22 1.95
CA ASP A 174 -10.56 26.36 1.18
C ASP A 174 -9.92 25.01 0.87
N GLY A 175 -9.61 24.74 -0.39
CA GLY A 175 -9.03 23.47 -0.82
C GLY A 175 -8.57 23.51 -2.27
N THR A 176 -7.56 22.70 -2.58
CA THR A 176 -6.88 22.67 -3.88
C THR A 176 -7.66 21.86 -4.93
N GLY A 177 -8.52 20.94 -4.48
CA GLY A 177 -9.16 19.95 -5.36
C GLY A 177 -8.20 18.87 -5.86
N MET A 178 -6.97 18.78 -5.33
CA MET A 178 -5.97 17.78 -5.74
C MET A 178 -5.77 16.65 -4.73
N GLY A 179 -6.17 16.83 -3.47
CA GLY A 179 -5.97 15.83 -2.42
C GLY A 179 -6.60 14.47 -2.76
N LEU A 180 -7.87 14.44 -3.18
CA LEU A 180 -8.57 13.18 -3.49
C LEU A 180 -8.07 12.52 -4.79
N SER A 181 -7.67 13.30 -5.80
CA SER A 181 -7.10 12.74 -7.03
C SER A 181 -5.75 12.07 -6.75
N LEU A 182 -4.89 12.70 -5.92
CA LEU A 182 -3.62 12.13 -5.49
C LEU A 182 -3.84 10.85 -4.66
N VAL A 183 -4.79 10.88 -3.73
CA VAL A 183 -5.16 9.72 -2.92
C VAL A 183 -5.56 8.54 -3.82
N LYS A 184 -6.42 8.77 -4.82
CA LYS A 184 -6.84 7.72 -5.77
C LYS A 184 -5.66 7.13 -6.52
N GLN A 185 -4.77 7.97 -7.04
CA GLN A 185 -3.58 7.50 -7.76
C GLN A 185 -2.63 6.69 -6.87
N LEU A 186 -2.37 7.15 -5.64
CA LEU A 186 -1.49 6.43 -4.70
C LEU A 186 -2.09 5.07 -4.31
N ILE A 187 -3.39 5.00 -4.02
CA ILE A 187 -4.06 3.74 -3.67
C ILE A 187 -4.01 2.76 -4.84
N GLN A 188 -4.24 3.23 -6.07
CA GLN A 188 -4.12 2.39 -7.27
C GLN A 188 -2.69 1.87 -7.48
N LEU A 189 -1.67 2.71 -7.28
CA LEU A 189 -0.26 2.29 -7.32
C LEU A 189 0.08 1.23 -6.26
N MET A 190 -0.59 1.29 -5.10
CA MET A 190 -0.46 0.32 -4.02
C MET A 190 -1.30 -0.95 -4.23
N GLY A 191 -1.93 -1.12 -5.40
CA GLY A 191 -2.77 -2.28 -5.72
C GLY A 191 -4.13 -2.29 -5.01
N GLY A 192 -4.58 -1.13 -4.53
CA GLY A 192 -5.82 -0.96 -3.80
C GLY A 192 -6.96 -0.35 -4.62
N THR A 193 -8.09 -0.13 -3.95
CA THR A 193 -9.24 0.60 -4.52
C THR A 193 -9.75 1.65 -3.55
N ILE A 194 -10.41 2.70 -4.05
CA ILE A 194 -11.02 3.77 -3.25
C ILE A 194 -12.43 4.05 -3.75
N GLY A 195 -13.32 4.41 -2.83
CA GLY A 195 -14.67 4.83 -3.14
C GLY A 195 -15.26 5.77 -2.10
N VAL A 196 -16.51 6.17 -2.35
CA VAL A 196 -17.29 7.01 -1.44
C VAL A 196 -18.75 6.54 -1.47
N GLU A 197 -19.38 6.54 -0.30
CA GLU A 197 -20.83 6.41 -0.14
C GLU A 197 -21.33 7.55 0.74
N SER A 198 -22.32 8.30 0.27
CA SER A 198 -22.78 9.50 0.98
C SER A 198 -24.26 9.78 0.75
N GLU A 199 -24.86 10.52 1.68
CA GLU A 199 -26.20 11.05 1.57
C GLU A 199 -26.20 12.51 2.01
N MET A 200 -26.87 13.37 1.24
CA MET A 200 -26.97 14.80 1.56
C MET A 200 -27.58 14.99 2.96
N GLY A 201 -26.85 15.67 3.84
CA GLY A 201 -27.20 15.90 5.24
C GLY A 201 -26.97 14.71 6.18
N GLY A 202 -26.64 13.52 5.64
CA GLY A 202 -26.34 12.29 6.39
C GLY A 202 -24.84 12.04 6.63
N GLY A 203 -23.97 12.78 5.92
CA GLY A 203 -22.52 12.63 5.97
C GLY A 203 -21.96 11.76 4.85
N SER A 204 -20.66 11.46 4.90
CA SER A 204 -19.96 10.70 3.86
C SER A 204 -19.14 9.58 4.47
N ASP A 205 -19.05 8.46 3.77
CA ASP A 205 -18.18 7.33 4.09
C ASP A 205 -17.18 7.17 2.95
N PHE A 206 -15.98 7.69 3.16
CA PHE A 206 -14.85 7.47 2.26
C PHE A 206 -14.15 6.19 2.68
N TRP A 207 -13.94 5.30 1.72
CA TRP A 207 -13.30 4.02 2.00
C TRP A 207 -12.21 3.71 1.01
N PHE A 208 -11.18 3.02 1.48
CA PHE A 208 -10.17 2.45 0.60
C PHE A 208 -9.79 1.04 1.04
N SER A 209 -9.42 0.21 0.07
CA SER A 209 -8.90 -1.13 0.32
C SER A 209 -7.45 -1.23 -0.09
N LEU A 210 -6.67 -1.94 0.72
CA LEU A 210 -5.30 -2.33 0.39
C LEU A 210 -5.12 -3.84 0.56
N PRO A 211 -4.27 -4.47 -0.26
CA PRO A 211 -3.88 -5.84 -0.01
C PRO A 211 -3.15 -5.98 1.33
N ALA A 212 -3.62 -6.88 2.18
CA ALA A 212 -3.13 -7.01 3.55
C ALA A 212 -2.82 -8.45 3.93
N VAL A 213 -1.77 -8.60 4.73
CA VAL A 213 -1.37 -9.86 5.34
C VAL A 213 -1.83 -9.84 6.80
N LYS A 214 -2.63 -10.83 7.18
CA LYS A 214 -3.07 -11.01 8.57
C LYS A 214 -2.06 -11.88 9.31
N GLU A 215 -1.48 -11.34 10.37
CA GLU A 215 -0.66 -12.01 11.37
C GLU A 215 -1.54 -12.87 12.30
N ASP A 216 -2.29 -13.82 11.73
CA ASP A 216 -2.89 -14.91 12.53
C ASP A 216 -1.84 -15.95 12.98
N CYS A 217 -0.55 -15.64 12.83
CA CYS A 217 0.56 -16.57 13.03
C CYS A 217 1.15 -16.59 14.45
N SER A 218 0.78 -15.75 15.40
CA SER A 218 1.42 -15.82 16.74
C SER A 218 1.10 -17.10 17.53
N GLY A 219 -0.02 -17.78 17.23
CA GLY A 219 -0.32 -19.11 17.78
C GLY A 219 0.12 -20.30 16.90
N SER A 220 0.42 -20.05 15.61
CA SER A 220 0.67 -21.11 14.62
C SER A 220 2.13 -21.15 14.15
N MET A 221 2.89 -20.07 14.32
CA MET A 221 4.27 -19.99 13.85
C MET A 221 5.19 -20.92 14.61
N ASN A 222 5.06 -21.04 15.93
CA ASN A 222 5.82 -22.03 16.72
C ASN A 222 5.57 -23.46 16.22
N LEU A 223 4.32 -23.77 15.87
CA LEU A 223 3.93 -25.09 15.36
C LEU A 223 4.51 -25.36 13.96
N TYR A 224 4.44 -24.40 13.02
CA TYR A 224 5.11 -24.54 11.72
C TYR A 224 6.63 -24.56 11.88
N GLN A 225 7.18 -23.80 12.81
CA GLN A 225 8.60 -23.75 13.09
C GLN A 225 9.10 -25.11 13.56
N GLU A 226 8.42 -25.75 14.50
CA GLU A 226 8.73 -27.11 14.93
C GLU A 226 8.64 -28.12 13.79
N ARG A 227 7.55 -28.10 13.01
CA ARG A 227 7.32 -29.12 11.96
C ARG A 227 8.25 -28.95 10.75
N LEU A 228 8.43 -27.72 10.26
CA LEU A 228 9.34 -27.45 9.14
C LEU A 228 10.82 -27.59 9.55
N SER A 229 11.18 -27.37 10.81
CA SER A 229 12.55 -27.63 11.30
C SER A 229 12.88 -29.12 11.35
N GLN A 230 11.88 -30.01 11.40
CA GLN A 230 12.07 -31.46 11.31
C GLN A 230 12.30 -31.95 9.87
N ILE A 231 12.02 -31.11 8.87
CA ILE A 231 12.32 -31.42 7.47
C ILE A 231 13.85 -31.35 7.31
N GLY A 232 14.42 -32.31 6.59
CA GLY A 232 15.85 -32.29 6.25
C GLY A 232 16.26 -31.06 5.44
N GLU A 233 17.54 -30.96 5.10
CA GLU A 233 18.01 -29.84 4.28
C GLU A 233 17.27 -29.79 2.94
N LYS A 234 16.75 -28.60 2.58
CA LYS A 234 16.04 -28.36 1.32
C LYS A 234 16.63 -27.18 0.58
N LYS A 235 16.86 -27.35 -0.72
CA LYS A 235 17.38 -26.31 -1.59
C LYS A 235 16.26 -25.71 -2.42
N ILE A 236 16.00 -24.43 -2.18
CA ILE A 236 14.86 -23.69 -2.73
C ILE A 236 15.40 -22.60 -3.67
N LEU A 237 14.94 -22.59 -4.92
CA LEU A 237 15.21 -21.49 -5.85
C LEU A 237 14.02 -20.54 -5.86
N TYR A 238 14.27 -19.24 -5.73
CA TYR A 238 13.26 -18.21 -5.93
C TYR A 238 13.62 -17.27 -7.07
N ILE A 239 12.76 -17.24 -8.09
CA ILE A 239 12.93 -16.43 -9.30
C ILE A 239 11.95 -15.26 -9.23
N GLU A 240 12.49 -14.07 -9.06
CA GLU A 240 11.75 -12.84 -8.79
C GLU A 240 12.63 -11.64 -9.10
N ASP A 241 12.14 -10.69 -9.90
CA ASP A 241 12.85 -9.46 -10.25
C ASP A 241 12.68 -8.35 -9.21
N SER A 242 11.61 -8.39 -8.41
CA SER A 242 11.40 -7.49 -7.29
C SER A 242 12.38 -7.79 -6.14
N VAL A 243 13.39 -6.93 -6.00
CA VAL A 243 14.33 -6.92 -4.86
C VAL A 243 13.60 -6.96 -3.50
N VAL A 244 12.43 -6.36 -3.48
CA VAL A 244 11.51 -6.27 -2.37
C VAL A 244 10.92 -7.64 -2.01
N HIS A 245 10.35 -8.37 -2.97
CA HIS A 245 9.80 -9.69 -2.71
C HIS A 245 10.90 -10.71 -2.38
N LEU A 246 12.08 -10.57 -3.00
CA LEU A 246 13.27 -11.35 -2.63
C LEU A 246 13.65 -11.16 -1.16
N LYS A 247 13.63 -9.93 -0.65
CA LYS A 247 13.88 -9.63 0.77
C LYS A 247 12.81 -10.22 1.68
N LEU A 248 11.53 -10.09 1.30
CA LEU A 248 10.42 -10.66 2.05
C LEU A 248 10.56 -12.19 2.18
N MET A 249 10.79 -12.88 1.07
CA MET A 249 10.95 -14.34 1.08
C MET A 249 12.15 -14.77 1.93
N LYS A 250 13.27 -14.05 1.85
CA LYS A 250 14.42 -14.28 2.73
C LYS A 250 14.03 -14.14 4.20
N LYS A 251 13.27 -13.12 4.56
CA LYS A 251 12.83 -12.89 5.96
C LYS A 251 11.86 -13.98 6.44
N ILE A 252 10.99 -14.45 5.56
CA ILE A 252 10.03 -15.54 5.85
C ILE A 252 10.77 -16.85 6.12
N LEU A 253 11.83 -17.14 5.35
CA LEU A 253 12.59 -18.39 5.46
C LEU A 253 13.78 -18.32 6.44
N GLU A 254 14.19 -17.13 6.88
CA GLU A 254 15.29 -16.91 7.84
C GLU A 254 15.19 -17.76 9.12
N PRO A 255 14.01 -18.01 9.71
CA PRO A 255 13.89 -18.86 10.90
C PRO A 255 14.19 -20.35 10.67
N PHE A 256 14.39 -20.79 9.43
CA PHE A 256 14.54 -22.20 9.03
C PHE A 256 15.93 -22.44 8.41
N PRO A 257 16.96 -22.71 9.23
CA PRO A 257 18.34 -22.86 8.76
C PRO A 257 18.53 -24.09 7.86
N ASN A 258 17.61 -25.05 7.90
CA ASN A 258 17.57 -26.21 7.03
C ASN A 258 17.14 -25.88 5.59
N PHE A 259 16.63 -24.67 5.32
CA PHE A 259 16.23 -24.25 3.98
C PHE A 259 17.28 -23.32 3.36
N LEU A 260 17.97 -23.81 2.33
CA LEU A 260 18.91 -23.03 1.54
C LEU A 260 18.16 -22.29 0.41
N LEU A 261 17.84 -21.02 0.64
CA LEU A 261 17.22 -20.15 -0.35
C LEU A 261 18.27 -19.51 -1.28
N ILE A 262 18.17 -19.80 -2.58
CA ILE A 262 18.93 -19.14 -3.64
C ILE A 262 17.96 -18.28 -4.47
N SER A 263 18.37 -17.08 -4.86
CA SER A 263 17.53 -16.15 -5.61
C SER A 263 18.09 -15.87 -7.01
N ALA A 264 17.21 -15.75 -8.00
CA ALA A 264 17.53 -15.28 -9.34
C ALA A 264 16.63 -14.08 -9.72
N ASN A 265 17.24 -13.00 -10.20
CA ASN A 265 16.50 -11.76 -10.51
C ASN A 265 15.82 -11.76 -11.90
N PHE A 266 16.11 -12.77 -12.72
CA PHE A 266 15.60 -12.88 -14.08
C PHE A 266 15.26 -14.33 -14.38
N GLY A 267 14.21 -14.58 -15.15
CA GLY A 267 13.77 -15.93 -15.51
C GLY A 267 14.83 -16.71 -16.27
N LYS A 268 15.55 -16.06 -17.20
CA LYS A 268 16.66 -16.68 -17.94
C LYS A 268 17.82 -17.10 -17.05
N ASP A 269 18.13 -16.30 -16.02
CA ASP A 269 19.19 -16.65 -15.08
C ASP A 269 18.73 -17.76 -14.13
N GLY A 270 17.47 -17.72 -13.71
CA GLY A 270 16.81 -18.82 -13.00
C GLY A 270 16.94 -20.14 -13.78
N LEU A 271 16.60 -20.16 -15.07
CA LEU A 271 16.76 -21.35 -15.91
C LEU A 271 18.20 -21.86 -15.97
N LYS A 272 19.20 -20.99 -16.13
CA LYS A 272 20.62 -21.40 -16.12
C LYS A 272 21.01 -22.07 -14.80
N ILE A 273 20.49 -21.58 -13.69
CA ILE A 273 20.73 -22.11 -12.34
C ILE A 273 20.01 -23.45 -12.14
N ILE A 274 18.76 -23.56 -12.60
CA ILE A 274 17.95 -24.78 -12.53
C ILE A 274 18.65 -25.96 -13.22
N PHE A 275 19.20 -25.75 -14.42
CA PHE A 275 19.81 -26.84 -15.18
C PHE A 275 21.21 -27.29 -14.69
N ARG A 276 21.81 -26.57 -13.73
CA ARG A 276 23.16 -26.87 -13.21
C ARG A 276 23.15 -27.64 -11.90
N GLU A 277 22.07 -27.55 -11.14
CA GLU A 277 21.99 -28.04 -9.77
C GLU A 277 20.67 -28.78 -9.53
N GLN A 278 20.58 -29.54 -8.44
CA GLN A 278 19.33 -30.15 -8.00
C GLN A 278 18.59 -29.22 -7.03
N TRP A 279 17.27 -29.22 -7.14
CA TRP A 279 16.37 -28.35 -6.37
C TRP A 279 15.25 -29.17 -5.77
N ASP A 280 14.91 -28.89 -4.52
CA ASP A 280 13.77 -29.51 -3.84
C ASP A 280 12.48 -28.75 -4.12
N LEU A 281 12.57 -27.45 -4.41
CA LEU A 281 11.42 -26.59 -4.67
C LEU A 281 11.84 -25.39 -5.50
N ILE A 282 10.97 -25.01 -6.44
CA ILE A 282 11.12 -23.77 -7.20
C ILE A 282 9.93 -22.85 -6.92
N LEU A 283 10.26 -21.61 -6.59
CA LEU A 283 9.35 -20.51 -6.39
C LEU A 283 9.53 -19.58 -7.59
N VAL A 284 8.46 -19.26 -8.32
CA VAL A 284 8.56 -18.41 -9.52
C VAL A 284 7.49 -17.35 -9.54
N ASP A 285 7.88 -16.11 -9.83
CA ASP A 285 6.92 -15.07 -10.18
C ASP A 285 6.44 -15.21 -11.62
N THR A 286 5.16 -14.96 -11.86
CA THR A 286 4.55 -15.01 -13.20
C THR A 286 4.95 -13.82 -14.08
N ASN A 287 5.23 -12.67 -13.49
CA ASN A 287 5.42 -11.39 -14.16
C ASN A 287 6.87 -10.90 -14.09
N LEU A 288 7.80 -11.76 -14.52
CA LEU A 288 9.22 -11.39 -14.63
C LEU A 288 9.45 -10.50 -15.86
N HIS A 289 10.34 -9.52 -15.73
CA HIS A 289 10.67 -8.56 -16.78
C HIS A 289 11.23 -9.17 -18.09
N ASP A 290 11.90 -10.32 -18.05
CA ASP A 290 12.60 -10.89 -19.21
C ASP A 290 11.83 -12.02 -19.93
N ILE A 291 11.34 -13.01 -19.17
CA ILE A 291 10.48 -14.09 -19.66
C ILE A 291 9.37 -14.33 -18.66
N GLY A 292 8.11 -14.40 -19.09
CA GLY A 292 7.01 -14.70 -18.18
C GLY A 292 7.23 -16.01 -17.42
N GLY A 293 6.87 -16.07 -16.13
CA GLY A 293 7.12 -17.23 -15.26
C GLY A 293 6.49 -18.53 -15.77
N TYR A 294 5.40 -18.43 -16.52
CA TYR A 294 4.80 -19.60 -17.20
C TYR A 294 5.69 -20.23 -18.26
N LYS A 295 6.58 -19.46 -18.89
CA LYS A 295 7.59 -20.03 -19.81
C LYS A 295 8.66 -20.80 -19.06
N VAL A 296 9.02 -20.37 -17.84
CA VAL A 296 9.93 -21.12 -16.98
C VAL A 296 9.34 -22.51 -16.69
N LEU A 297 8.06 -22.59 -16.32
CA LEU A 297 7.33 -23.85 -16.16
C LEU A 297 7.42 -24.76 -17.40
N GLU A 298 7.20 -24.21 -18.59
CA GLU A 298 7.25 -24.96 -19.85
C GLU A 298 8.63 -25.59 -20.08
N TYR A 299 9.70 -24.80 -19.95
CA TYR A 299 11.07 -25.31 -20.09
C TYR A 299 11.41 -26.43 -19.09
N LEU A 300 10.89 -26.35 -17.86
CA LEU A 300 11.14 -27.38 -16.86
C LEU A 300 10.41 -28.69 -17.13
N GLN A 301 9.23 -28.64 -17.73
CA GLN A 301 8.46 -29.83 -18.09
C GLN A 301 9.03 -30.57 -19.32
N GLU A 302 9.68 -29.84 -20.23
CA GLU A 302 10.32 -30.41 -21.41
C GLU A 302 11.60 -31.20 -21.08
N ASP A 303 12.27 -30.90 -19.96
CA ASP A 303 13.47 -31.60 -19.52
C ASP A 303 13.18 -32.67 -18.46
N GLY A 304 13.56 -33.92 -18.77
CA GLY A 304 13.35 -35.07 -17.91
C GLY A 304 14.01 -34.97 -16.52
N ARG A 305 15.03 -34.12 -16.36
CA ARG A 305 15.74 -33.88 -15.09
C ARG A 305 14.99 -32.92 -14.17
N THR A 306 14.17 -32.03 -14.72
CA THR A 306 13.53 -30.94 -13.96
C THR A 306 12.02 -31.10 -13.82
N LYS A 307 11.39 -31.92 -14.65
CA LYS A 307 9.92 -32.09 -14.67
C LYS A 307 9.28 -32.55 -13.37
N GLN A 308 10.06 -33.18 -12.48
CA GLN A 308 9.58 -33.68 -11.17
C GLN A 308 9.77 -32.68 -10.03
N ILE A 309 10.52 -31.59 -10.25
CA ILE A 309 10.77 -30.59 -9.21
C ILE A 309 9.45 -29.86 -8.95
N PRO A 310 8.94 -29.86 -7.70
CA PRO A 310 7.70 -29.16 -7.40
C PRO A 310 7.89 -27.65 -7.55
N MET A 311 6.84 -26.97 -8.01
CA MET A 311 6.87 -25.52 -8.21
C MET A 311 5.66 -24.83 -7.60
N ILE A 312 5.91 -23.71 -6.91
CA ILE A 312 4.89 -22.75 -6.47
C ILE A 312 5.02 -21.49 -7.32
N VAL A 313 3.89 -21.03 -7.84
CA VAL A 313 3.81 -19.86 -8.72
C VAL A 313 3.19 -18.69 -7.98
N PHE A 314 3.78 -17.49 -8.08
CA PHE A 314 3.26 -16.25 -7.51
C PHE A 314 2.71 -15.31 -8.60
N ASN A 315 1.57 -14.66 -8.34
CA ASN A 315 0.97 -13.68 -9.27
C ASN A 315 0.38 -12.47 -8.53
N ALA A 316 0.39 -11.30 -9.15
CA ALA A 316 -0.17 -10.03 -8.69
C ALA A 316 -1.72 -9.96 -8.60
N GLY A 317 -2.44 -11.10 -8.62
CA GLY A 317 -3.87 -11.15 -8.30
C GLY A 317 -4.84 -10.71 -9.39
N THR A 318 -4.41 -10.56 -10.65
CA THR A 318 -5.27 -10.10 -11.77
C THR A 318 -6.17 -11.18 -12.37
N VAL A 319 -5.94 -12.46 -12.06
CA VAL A 319 -6.74 -13.60 -12.55
C VAL A 319 -7.01 -14.57 -11.40
N SER A 320 -8.25 -15.04 -11.29
CA SER A 320 -8.64 -15.99 -10.23
C SER A 320 -7.87 -17.30 -10.36
N ALA A 321 -7.37 -17.81 -9.22
CA ALA A 321 -6.64 -19.09 -9.15
C ALA A 321 -7.43 -20.23 -9.82
N GLU A 322 -8.76 -20.19 -9.72
CA GLU A 322 -9.69 -21.17 -10.32
C GLU A 322 -9.64 -21.23 -11.86
N MET A 323 -9.34 -20.11 -12.54
CA MET A 323 -9.26 -20.08 -14.02
C MET A 323 -7.89 -20.55 -14.55
N GLU A 324 -6.82 -20.36 -13.77
CA GLU A 324 -5.44 -20.64 -14.17
C GLU A 324 -4.98 -22.04 -13.72
N MET A 325 -5.40 -22.50 -12.53
CA MET A 325 -4.99 -23.78 -11.95
C MET A 325 -5.16 -24.99 -12.88
N PRO A 326 -6.29 -25.17 -13.61
CA PRO A 326 -6.45 -26.31 -14.51
C PRO A 326 -5.43 -26.34 -15.67
N LYS A 327 -4.90 -25.17 -16.07
CA LYS A 327 -3.92 -25.03 -17.16
C LYS A 327 -2.49 -25.28 -16.69
N ILE A 328 -2.16 -24.89 -15.46
CA ILE A 328 -0.81 -25.01 -14.90
C ILE A 328 -0.57 -26.28 -14.08
N ALA A 329 -1.60 -26.87 -13.47
CA ALA A 329 -1.49 -28.17 -12.81
C ALA A 329 -1.04 -29.27 -13.78
N LYS A 330 -1.49 -29.19 -15.04
CA LYS A 330 -1.04 -30.08 -16.12
C LYS A 330 0.44 -29.87 -16.52
N LYS A 331 1.06 -28.78 -16.07
CA LYS A 331 2.47 -28.41 -16.33
C LYS A 331 3.36 -28.56 -15.09
N GLY A 332 2.96 -29.38 -14.12
CA GLY A 332 3.78 -29.71 -12.94
C GLY A 332 3.82 -28.64 -11.84
N CYS A 333 3.04 -27.57 -11.96
CA CYS A 333 2.80 -26.63 -10.87
C CYS A 333 2.02 -27.33 -9.73
N LYS A 334 2.56 -27.28 -8.51
CA LYS A 334 1.95 -27.90 -7.33
C LYS A 334 0.96 -26.97 -6.64
N GLU A 335 1.25 -25.67 -6.63
CA GLU A 335 0.39 -24.68 -5.98
C GLU A 335 0.53 -23.31 -6.64
N TYR A 336 -0.55 -22.54 -6.58
CA TYR A 336 -0.62 -21.17 -7.05
C TYR A 336 -0.94 -20.22 -5.88
N MET A 337 -0.16 -19.15 -5.75
CA MET A 337 -0.31 -18.18 -4.66
C MET A 337 -0.47 -16.76 -5.20
N ALA A 338 -1.47 -16.07 -4.69
CA ALA A 338 -1.65 -14.65 -4.95
C ALA A 338 -0.64 -13.82 -4.15
N LYS A 339 -0.20 -12.71 -4.74
CA LYS A 339 0.44 -11.59 -4.06
C LYS A 339 -0.66 -10.59 -3.67
N PRO A 340 -0.63 -10.04 -2.45
CA PRO A 340 0.40 -10.20 -1.42
C PRO A 340 0.39 -11.59 -0.78
N LEU A 341 1.58 -12.09 -0.43
CA LEU A 341 1.77 -13.44 0.10
C LEU A 341 1.14 -13.62 1.48
N GLU A 342 0.19 -14.55 1.61
CA GLU A 342 -0.31 -15.01 2.91
C GLU A 342 0.69 -16.01 3.52
N VAL A 343 1.49 -15.55 4.48
CA VAL A 343 2.59 -16.34 5.09
C VAL A 343 2.12 -17.65 5.72
N GLY A 344 0.96 -17.66 6.38
CA GLY A 344 0.39 -18.87 6.99
C GLY A 344 -0.03 -19.93 5.96
N LEU A 345 -0.59 -19.50 4.82
CA LEU A 345 -0.85 -20.39 3.70
C LEU A 345 0.44 -20.92 3.09
N PHE A 346 1.44 -20.05 2.92
CA PHE A 346 2.74 -20.44 2.39
C PHE A 346 3.42 -21.53 3.22
N PHE A 347 3.44 -21.41 4.56
CA PHE A 347 4.02 -22.45 5.42
C PHE A 347 3.26 -23.77 5.34
N ARG A 348 1.92 -23.75 5.24
CA ARG A 348 1.13 -24.98 5.02
C ARG A 348 1.52 -25.67 3.72
N THR A 349 1.64 -24.90 2.64
CA THR A 349 2.02 -25.44 1.33
C THR A 349 3.45 -25.96 1.34
N LEU A 350 4.40 -25.24 1.95
CA LEU A 350 5.77 -25.73 2.10
C LEU A 350 5.82 -27.06 2.83
N GLU A 351 5.12 -27.16 3.96
CA GLU A 351 5.03 -28.40 4.72
C GLU A 351 4.47 -29.54 3.88
N GLN A 352 3.35 -29.31 3.19
CA GLN A 352 2.70 -30.32 2.34
C GLN A 352 3.61 -30.78 1.19
N ILE A 353 4.28 -29.86 0.51
CA ILE A 353 5.11 -30.19 -0.66
C ILE A 353 6.41 -30.88 -0.23
N LEU A 354 7.06 -30.39 0.82
CA LEU A 354 8.40 -30.86 1.21
C LEU A 354 8.37 -32.14 2.06
N THR A 355 7.19 -32.55 2.57
CA THR A 355 7.01 -33.81 3.31
C THR A 355 6.43 -34.96 2.46
N GLN A 356 5.84 -34.67 1.30
CA GLN A 356 5.39 -35.71 0.36
C GLN A 356 6.61 -36.35 -0.33
N LYS A 357 6.83 -37.65 -0.07
CA LYS A 357 7.86 -38.47 -0.72
C LYS A 357 7.45 -38.90 -2.12
#